data_AF-A0AAV3U162-F1
#
_entry.id   AF-A0AAV3U162-F1
#
_cell.length_a   1.000
_cell.length_b   1.000
_cell.length_c   1.000
_cell.angle_alpha   90.00
_cell.angle_beta   90.00
_cell.angle_gamma   90.00
#
_symmetry.space_group_name_H-M   'P 1'
#
loop_
_entity.id
_entity.type
_entity.pdbx_description
1 polymer ?
#
loop_
_entity_poly.entity_id
_entity_poly.type
_entity_poly.pdbx_seq_one_letter_code
_entity_poly.pdbx_strand_id
1 'polypeptide(L)'
;MNTLLTSAERAKLTVQCSNMLNWSDGGHWQGAGPAPNCHVKERATSTSSHTYNFPTDESASRWNSDCEAAIRQVGHLATGALTVGTTMATSGFGGIAVASLLAITKDEIQARIPYPRMERGWSYKVQFTYEFRYSPIPGFPKGLVQTIETESRNHVREIVDQTHRVLKYHLDQLPDGLARLLATKPASHTESDY
;
A
#
# COMPACT_ATOMS: atom_id res chain seq x y z
N MET A 1 -0.53 9.64 25.10
CA MET A 1 -1.45 9.49 23.95
C MET A 1 -0.78 10.12 22.74
N ASN A 2 -0.44 9.35 21.71
CA ASN A 2 0.09 9.91 20.46
C ASN A 2 -1.06 10.62 19.73
N THR A 3 -1.17 11.93 19.92
CA THR A 3 -2.05 12.79 19.11
C THR A 3 -1.60 12.73 17.67
N LEU A 4 -2.47 12.20 16.82
CA LEU A 4 -2.22 12.06 15.39
C LEU A 4 -2.32 13.42 14.70
N LEU A 5 -1.23 13.91 14.11
CA LEU A 5 -1.19 15.20 13.43
C LEU A 5 -1.97 15.15 12.12
N THR A 6 -2.82 16.13 11.89
CA THR A 6 -3.48 16.38 10.60
C THR A 6 -2.45 16.68 9.50
N SER A 7 -2.86 16.58 8.22
CA SER A 7 -2.01 16.95 7.09
C SER A 7 -1.55 18.41 7.18
N ALA A 8 -2.45 19.32 7.55
CA ALA A 8 -2.16 20.74 7.72
C ALA A 8 -1.15 20.99 8.85
N GLU A 9 -1.28 20.32 9.99
CA GLU A 9 -0.32 20.41 11.09
C GLU A 9 1.06 19.87 10.69
N ARG A 10 1.09 18.78 9.92
CA ARG A 10 2.35 18.23 9.38
C ARG A 10 3.02 19.19 8.40
N ALA A 11 2.28 19.77 7.47
CA ALA A 11 2.81 20.77 6.55
C ALA A 11 3.39 21.96 7.30
N LYS A 12 2.63 22.49 8.28
CA LYS A 12 3.07 23.60 9.13
C LYS A 12 4.35 23.26 9.91
N LEU A 13 4.39 22.10 10.58
CA LEU A 13 5.57 21.65 11.33
C LEU A 13 6.77 21.43 10.41
N THR A 14 6.57 20.89 9.21
CA THR A 14 7.67 20.70 8.24
C THR A 14 8.30 22.03 7.86
N VAL A 15 7.49 23.07 7.60
CA VAL A 15 8.00 24.42 7.30
C VAL A 15 8.73 25.02 8.51
N GLN A 16 8.14 24.93 9.69
CA GLN A 16 8.71 25.51 10.91
C GLN A 16 10.03 24.83 11.34
N CYS A 17 10.12 23.50 11.20
CA CYS A 17 11.27 22.71 11.59
C CYS A 17 12.39 22.66 10.54
N SER A 18 12.10 23.01 9.28
CA SER A 18 13.11 23.09 8.22
C SER A 18 13.73 24.48 8.07
N ASN A 19 13.06 25.53 8.57
CA ASN A 19 13.57 26.90 8.48
C ASN A 19 14.64 27.16 9.57
N MET A 20 15.92 27.05 9.19
CA MET A 20 17.05 27.26 10.09
C MET A 20 17.11 28.68 10.68
N LEU A 21 16.49 29.69 10.05
CA LEU A 21 16.48 31.07 10.56
C LEU A 21 15.68 31.23 11.86
N ASN A 22 14.81 30.27 12.17
CA ASN A 22 14.04 30.27 13.41
C ASN A 22 14.75 29.53 14.56
N TRP A 23 16.00 29.10 14.36
CA TRP A 23 16.78 28.34 15.32
C TRP A 23 18.13 29.01 15.53
N SER A 24 18.55 29.12 16.80
CA SER A 24 19.91 29.53 17.12
C SER A 24 20.92 28.44 16.74
N ASP A 25 22.21 28.81 16.67
CA ASP A 25 23.31 27.86 16.48
C ASP A 25 23.38 26.78 17.58
N GLY A 26 22.79 27.05 18.76
CA GLY A 26 22.63 26.11 19.87
C GLY A 26 21.36 25.26 19.80
N GLY A 27 20.56 25.36 18.73
CA GLY A 27 19.32 24.62 18.54
C GLY A 27 18.13 25.15 19.36
N HIS A 28 18.19 26.40 19.83
CA HIS A 28 17.07 27.02 20.55
C HIS A 28 16.13 27.74 19.59
N TRP A 29 14.82 27.62 19.82
CA TRP A 29 13.80 28.31 19.03
C TRP A 29 13.87 29.83 19.22
N GLN A 30 13.91 30.57 18.11
CA GLN A 30 13.96 32.04 18.05
C GLN A 30 12.79 32.65 17.24
N GLY A 31 11.93 31.81 16.66
CA GLY A 31 10.78 32.26 15.89
C GLY A 31 9.62 32.79 16.76
N ALA A 32 8.60 33.36 16.12
CA ALA A 32 7.43 33.87 16.82
C ALA A 32 6.59 32.74 17.45
N GLY A 33 6.23 32.90 18.72
CA GLY A 33 5.37 31.97 19.46
C GLY A 33 6.11 30.78 20.09
N PRO A 34 5.38 29.77 20.59
CA PRO A 34 5.98 28.60 21.23
C PRO A 34 6.79 27.76 20.24
N ALA A 35 7.84 27.11 20.73
CA ALA A 35 8.69 26.25 19.93
C ALA A 35 7.87 25.09 19.29
N PRO A 36 7.98 24.87 17.97
CA PRO A 36 7.30 23.76 17.31
C PRO A 36 7.90 22.43 17.77
N ASN A 37 7.07 21.39 17.88
CA ASN A 37 7.55 20.06 18.24
C ASN A 37 8.18 19.36 17.03
N CYS A 38 9.46 19.65 16.79
CA CYS A 38 10.22 19.03 15.71
C CYS A 38 10.61 17.57 15.98
N HIS A 39 10.44 17.07 17.21
CA HIS A 39 10.80 15.70 17.56
C HIS A 39 9.64 14.71 17.41
N VAL A 40 8.48 15.17 16.94
CA VAL A 40 7.33 14.32 16.72
C VAL A 40 7.64 13.27 15.64
N LYS A 41 7.36 12.01 15.94
CA LYS A 41 7.53 10.89 15.02
C LYS A 41 6.22 10.12 14.93
N GLU A 42 5.69 10.01 13.72
CA GLU A 42 4.54 9.17 13.44
C GLU A 42 5.02 7.90 12.74
N ARG A 43 4.57 6.76 13.25
CA ARG A 43 4.70 5.48 12.58
C ARG A 43 3.38 4.75 12.70
N ALA A 44 2.87 4.29 11.58
CA ALA A 44 1.68 3.45 11.54
C ALA A 44 1.97 2.27 10.61
N THR A 45 1.45 1.10 10.97
CA THR A 45 1.58 -0.11 10.18
C THR A 45 0.26 -0.85 10.16
N SER A 46 -0.13 -1.32 8.99
CA SER A 46 -1.31 -2.14 8.80
C SER A 46 -1.05 -3.21 7.75
N THR A 47 -1.68 -4.36 7.88
CA THR A 47 -1.60 -5.44 6.90
C THR A 47 -3.00 -5.83 6.46
N SER A 48 -3.21 -5.95 5.15
CA SER A 48 -4.45 -6.46 4.56
C SER A 48 -4.13 -7.60 3.61
N SER A 49 -4.80 -8.73 3.74
CA SER A 49 -4.62 -9.87 2.84
C SER A 49 -5.94 -10.46 2.38
N HIS A 50 -5.87 -11.14 1.25
CA HIS A 50 -6.97 -11.93 0.74
C HIS A 50 -6.49 -13.22 0.10
N THR A 51 -7.27 -14.27 0.27
CA THR A 51 -7.02 -15.57 -0.33
C THR A 51 -8.17 -15.91 -1.27
N TYR A 52 -7.84 -16.10 -2.55
CA TYR A 52 -8.75 -16.68 -3.54
C TYR A 52 -8.60 -18.20 -3.52
N ASN A 53 -9.71 -18.92 -3.43
CA ASN A 53 -9.77 -20.36 -3.54
C ASN A 53 -10.40 -20.77 -4.87
N PHE A 54 -9.92 -21.87 -5.44
CA PHE A 54 -10.37 -22.36 -6.74
C PHE A 54 -11.02 -23.75 -6.60
N PRO A 55 -12.25 -23.86 -6.08
CA PRO A 55 -12.86 -25.15 -5.77
C PRO A 55 -13.17 -26.02 -7.01
N THR A 56 -13.30 -25.40 -8.19
CA THR A 56 -13.68 -26.07 -9.44
C THR A 56 -12.71 -25.77 -10.59
N ASP A 57 -12.66 -26.64 -11.59
CA ASP A 57 -11.88 -26.42 -12.82
C ASP A 57 -12.36 -25.18 -13.60
N GLU A 58 -13.65 -24.85 -13.48
CA GLU A 58 -14.26 -23.64 -14.05
C GLU A 58 -13.71 -22.37 -13.39
N SER A 59 -13.68 -22.31 -12.05
CA SER A 59 -13.11 -21.16 -11.32
C SER A 59 -11.65 -20.90 -11.69
N ALA A 60 -10.84 -21.96 -11.73
CA ALA A 60 -9.43 -21.88 -12.10
C ALA A 60 -9.24 -21.44 -13.57
N SER A 61 -10.03 -22.01 -14.49
CA SER A 61 -9.96 -21.65 -15.92
C SER A 61 -10.40 -20.21 -16.17
N ARG A 62 -11.42 -19.73 -15.44
CA ARG A 62 -11.89 -18.36 -15.53
C ARG A 62 -10.80 -17.38 -15.07
N TRP A 63 -10.20 -17.61 -13.90
CA TRP A 63 -9.06 -16.82 -13.43
C TRP A 63 -7.92 -16.78 -14.43
N ASN A 64 -7.49 -17.96 -14.92
CA ASN A 64 -6.42 -18.04 -15.90
C ASN A 64 -6.74 -17.23 -17.17
N SER A 65 -7.97 -17.31 -17.65
CA SER A 65 -8.44 -16.57 -18.83
C SER A 65 -8.48 -15.07 -18.58
N ASP A 66 -8.98 -14.65 -17.41
CA ASP A 66 -9.07 -13.24 -17.01
C ASP A 66 -7.65 -12.64 -16.85
N CYS A 67 -6.73 -13.41 -16.26
CA CYS A 67 -5.32 -13.02 -16.12
C CYS A 67 -4.59 -12.98 -17.46
N GLU A 68 -4.84 -13.90 -18.38
CA GLU A 68 -4.28 -13.83 -19.73
C GLU A 68 -4.83 -12.64 -20.52
N ALA A 69 -6.14 -12.39 -20.45
CA ALA A 69 -6.77 -11.23 -21.06
C ALA A 69 -6.19 -9.93 -20.49
N ALA A 70 -6.01 -9.88 -19.17
CA ALA A 70 -5.34 -8.80 -18.47
C ALA A 70 -3.92 -8.57 -18.99
N ILE A 71 -3.07 -9.59 -18.99
CA ILE A 71 -1.67 -9.49 -19.45
C ILE A 71 -1.60 -9.00 -20.90
N ARG A 72 -2.51 -9.47 -21.77
CA ARG A 72 -2.58 -9.03 -23.17
C ARG A 72 -3.01 -7.57 -23.32
N GLN A 73 -3.98 -7.10 -22.52
CA GLN A 73 -4.40 -5.69 -22.52
C GLN A 73 -3.36 -4.77 -21.85
N VAL A 74 -2.68 -5.27 -20.81
CA VAL A 74 -1.65 -4.59 -20.01
C VAL A 74 -0.31 -4.48 -20.75
N GLY A 75 -0.14 -5.16 -21.90
CA GLY A 75 0.95 -4.90 -22.85
C GLY A 75 1.12 -3.42 -23.23
N HIS A 76 0.12 -2.57 -22.96
CA HIS A 76 0.17 -1.11 -23.11
C HIS A 76 -0.21 -0.28 -21.87
N LEU A 77 -0.64 -0.88 -20.75
CA LEU A 77 -1.15 -0.15 -19.57
C LEU A 77 -0.72 -0.83 -18.25
N ALA A 78 0.26 -0.25 -17.57
CA ALA A 78 0.80 -0.70 -16.29
C ALA A 78 -0.26 -0.80 -15.17
N THR A 79 -0.27 -1.93 -14.45
CA THR A 79 -1.14 -2.19 -13.30
C THR A 79 -0.56 -1.56 -12.01
N GLY A 80 -1.33 -0.74 -11.31
CA GLY A 80 -0.91 -0.03 -10.09
C GLY A 80 -1.26 -0.78 -8.80
N ALA A 81 -0.24 -1.21 -8.05
CA ALA A 81 -0.46 -1.96 -6.82
C ALA A 81 -0.89 -1.11 -5.62
N LEU A 82 -0.58 0.19 -5.61
CA LEU A 82 -1.15 1.07 -4.58
C LEU A 82 -2.65 1.13 -4.74
N THR A 83 -3.18 1.09 -5.96
CA THR A 83 -4.61 1.23 -6.14
C THR A 83 -5.39 -0.02 -5.78
N VAL A 84 -4.89 -1.19 -6.19
CA VAL A 84 -5.41 -2.49 -5.71
C VAL A 84 -5.42 -2.50 -4.18
N GLY A 85 -4.26 -2.14 -3.63
CA GLY A 85 -4.05 -2.05 -2.21
C GLY A 85 -4.99 -1.07 -1.50
N THR A 86 -5.23 0.09 -2.10
CA THR A 86 -6.14 1.11 -1.60
C THR A 86 -7.58 0.64 -1.65
N THR A 87 -8.01 0.01 -2.74
CA THR A 87 -9.36 -0.55 -2.88
C THR A 87 -9.62 -1.62 -1.81
N MET A 88 -8.67 -2.54 -1.61
CA MET A 88 -8.72 -3.50 -0.50
C MET A 88 -8.82 -2.78 0.85
N ALA A 89 -8.02 -1.72 1.01
CA ALA A 89 -8.04 -0.89 2.20
C ALA A 89 -9.26 0.05 2.28
N THR A 90 -10.12 0.27 1.29
CA THR A 90 -11.25 1.20 1.46
C THR A 90 -12.60 0.50 1.33
N SER A 91 -12.80 -0.31 0.29
CA SER A 91 -14.09 -0.91 -0.03
C SER A 91 -14.25 -2.36 0.47
N GLY A 92 -13.18 -2.99 0.95
CA GLY A 92 -13.20 -4.43 1.22
C GLY A 92 -13.29 -5.24 -0.09
N PHE A 93 -13.31 -6.57 0.04
CA PHE A 93 -13.08 -7.48 -1.10
C PHE A 93 -14.27 -7.65 -2.05
N GLY A 94 -15.49 -7.37 -1.58
CA GLY A 94 -16.72 -7.50 -2.39
C GLY A 94 -16.82 -6.58 -3.61
N GLY A 95 -15.89 -5.63 -3.78
CA GLY A 95 -15.82 -4.73 -4.94
C GLY A 95 -14.62 -4.96 -5.87
N ILE A 96 -13.78 -5.96 -5.58
CA ILE A 96 -12.59 -6.25 -6.39
C ILE A 96 -12.97 -7.30 -7.42
N ALA A 97 -13.62 -6.86 -8.50
CA ALA A 97 -13.59 -7.63 -9.73
C ALA A 97 -12.12 -7.72 -10.20
N VAL A 98 -11.73 -8.77 -10.91
CA VAL A 98 -10.45 -8.78 -11.63
C VAL A 98 -10.36 -7.52 -12.51
N ALA A 99 -11.49 -7.04 -13.07
CA ALA A 99 -11.60 -5.73 -13.72
C ALA A 99 -11.21 -4.50 -12.84
N SER A 100 -11.46 -4.53 -11.54
CA SER A 100 -11.03 -3.47 -10.58
C SER A 100 -9.54 -3.55 -10.26
N LEU A 101 -8.92 -4.73 -10.33
CA LEU A 101 -7.46 -4.86 -10.36
C LEU A 101 -6.88 -4.25 -11.65
N LEU A 102 -7.68 -4.22 -12.73
CA LEU A 102 -7.25 -3.84 -14.08
C LEU A 102 -7.48 -2.37 -14.46
N ALA A 103 -8.43 -1.67 -13.85
CA ALA A 103 -8.90 -0.39 -14.36
C ALA A 103 -8.19 0.87 -13.82
N ILE A 104 -7.23 0.75 -12.89
CA ILE A 104 -6.90 1.92 -12.05
C ILE A 104 -5.51 2.53 -12.31
N THR A 105 -5.54 3.47 -13.27
CA THR A 105 -4.74 4.68 -13.52
C THR A 105 -3.21 4.58 -13.66
N LYS A 106 -2.78 4.56 -14.92
CA LYS A 106 -1.74 5.32 -15.67
C LYS A 106 -0.42 5.81 -15.01
N ASP A 107 -0.27 5.92 -13.69
CA ASP A 107 0.95 6.47 -13.05
C ASP A 107 1.52 5.60 -11.90
N GLU A 108 1.52 4.27 -12.04
CA GLU A 108 2.32 3.37 -11.18
C GLU A 108 3.05 2.31 -11.99
N ILE A 109 4.11 2.74 -12.66
CA ILE A 109 4.80 2.02 -13.75
C ILE A 109 5.50 0.70 -13.32
N GLN A 110 5.53 0.31 -12.04
CA GLN A 110 6.43 -0.79 -11.64
C GLN A 110 5.82 -1.95 -10.86
N ALA A 111 4.57 -1.94 -10.45
CA ALA A 111 4.06 -2.99 -9.57
C ALA A 111 3.31 -4.11 -10.33
N ARG A 112 4.01 -4.80 -11.24
CA ARG A 112 3.60 -6.14 -11.73
C ARG A 112 3.37 -7.07 -10.53
N ILE A 113 2.12 -7.20 -10.07
CA ILE A 113 1.68 -8.29 -9.20
C ILE A 113 1.61 -9.51 -10.11
N PRO A 114 2.36 -10.59 -9.83
CA PRO A 114 2.34 -11.78 -10.66
C PRO A 114 0.98 -12.47 -10.51
N TYR A 115 0.37 -12.82 -11.63
CA TYR A 115 -0.86 -13.60 -11.68
C TYR A 115 -0.50 -15.04 -12.05
N PRO A 116 -0.31 -15.94 -11.06
CA PRO A 116 0.05 -17.31 -11.34
C PRO A 116 -1.11 -18.03 -12.01
N ARG A 117 -0.77 -19.04 -12.83
CA ARG A 117 -1.75 -19.99 -13.36
C ARG A 117 -2.24 -20.86 -12.20
N MET A 118 -3.56 -21.01 -12.09
CA MET A 118 -4.22 -21.76 -11.03
C MET A 118 -4.87 -23.02 -11.58
N GLU A 119 -5.04 -24.02 -10.72
CA GLU A 119 -5.78 -25.25 -11.00
C GLU A 119 -6.82 -25.49 -9.91
N ARG A 120 -7.71 -26.46 -10.13
CA ARG A 120 -8.69 -26.86 -9.14
C ARG A 120 -8.03 -27.29 -7.83
N GLY A 121 -8.62 -26.84 -6.72
CA GLY A 121 -8.16 -27.06 -5.36
C GLY A 121 -7.00 -26.17 -4.92
N TRP A 122 -6.46 -25.32 -5.80
CA TRP A 122 -5.41 -24.39 -5.45
C TRP A 122 -5.96 -23.16 -4.72
N SER A 123 -5.06 -22.40 -4.11
CA SER A 123 -5.37 -21.09 -3.54
C SER A 123 -4.29 -20.07 -3.85
N TYR A 124 -4.68 -18.80 -3.97
CA TYR A 124 -3.78 -17.68 -4.22
C TYR A 124 -4.02 -16.58 -3.20
N LYS A 125 -3.01 -16.30 -2.38
CA LYS A 125 -3.03 -15.23 -1.38
C LYS A 125 -2.28 -14.01 -1.90
N VAL A 126 -2.89 -12.83 -1.74
CA VAL A 126 -2.25 -11.53 -1.93
C VAL A 126 -2.30 -10.78 -0.61
N GLN A 127 -1.16 -10.27 -0.16
CA GLN A 127 -1.00 -9.54 1.08
C GLN A 127 -0.31 -8.20 0.82
N PHE A 128 -0.88 -7.14 1.38
CA PHE A 128 -0.36 -5.79 1.36
C PHE A 128 -0.07 -5.35 2.78
N THR A 129 1.17 -4.94 3.04
CA THR A 129 1.58 -4.31 4.28
C THR A 129 1.95 -2.87 4.00
N TYR A 130 1.30 -1.95 4.71
CA TYR A 130 1.54 -0.52 4.63
C TYR A 130 2.29 -0.06 5.86
N GLU A 131 3.38 0.65 5.66
CA GLU A 131 4.11 1.32 6.71
C GLU A 131 4.22 2.81 6.39
N PHE A 132 3.51 3.63 7.16
CA PHE A 132 3.62 5.07 7.10
C PHE A 132 4.67 5.55 8.11
N ARG A 133 5.54 6.45 7.66
CA ARG A 133 6.49 7.16 8.52
C ARG A 133 6.44 8.64 8.24
N TYR A 134 6.45 9.44 9.31
CA TYR A 134 6.57 10.89 9.20
C TYR A 134 7.37 11.47 10.37
N SER A 135 8.20 12.46 10.04
CA SER A 135 8.92 13.32 10.96
C SER A 135 9.06 14.70 10.31
N PRO A 136 8.92 15.81 11.04
CA PRO A 136 9.12 17.15 10.46
C PRO A 136 10.62 17.45 10.24
N ILE A 137 11.54 16.75 10.91
CA ILE A 137 12.99 16.95 10.79
C ILE A 137 13.46 16.66 9.35
N PRO A 138 14.28 17.55 8.75
CA PRO A 138 14.94 17.27 7.48
C PRO A 138 15.79 15.99 7.52
N GLY A 139 15.80 15.21 6.44
CA GLY A 139 16.61 13.97 6.33
C GLY A 139 16.03 12.72 7.00
N PHE A 140 14.94 12.81 7.75
CA PHE A 140 14.23 11.62 8.25
C PHE A 140 13.32 11.01 7.16
N PRO A 141 13.09 9.68 7.17
CA PRO A 141 12.18 9.04 6.22
C PRO A 141 10.74 9.57 6.37
N LYS A 142 10.19 10.10 5.28
CA LYS A 142 8.79 10.55 5.18
C LYS A 142 8.16 9.86 3.97
N GLY A 143 7.11 9.08 4.19
CA GLY A 143 6.51 8.34 3.09
C GLY A 143 5.66 7.15 3.50
N LEU A 144 5.25 6.41 2.49
CA LEU A 144 4.60 5.12 2.59
C LEU A 144 5.52 4.06 2.03
N VAL A 145 5.75 2.99 2.79
CA VAL A 145 6.33 1.76 2.27
C VAL A 145 5.20 0.75 2.13
N GLN A 146 5.00 0.24 0.92
CA GLN A 146 4.04 -0.84 0.63
C GLN A 146 4.82 -2.11 0.32
N THR A 147 4.67 -3.12 1.16
CA THR A 147 5.16 -4.47 0.89
C THR A 147 4.02 -5.30 0.33
N ILE A 148 4.27 -5.98 -0.79
CA ILE A 148 3.33 -6.85 -1.48
C ILE A 148 3.91 -8.25 -1.43
N GLU A 149 3.15 -9.19 -0.90
CA GLU A 149 3.49 -10.59 -0.84
C GLU A 149 2.39 -11.39 -1.53
N THR A 150 2.78 -12.28 -2.44
CA THR A 150 1.86 -13.20 -3.09
C THR A 150 2.31 -14.62 -2.83
N GLU A 151 1.36 -15.54 -2.70
CA GLU A 151 1.64 -16.94 -2.45
C GLU A 151 0.56 -17.80 -3.12
N SER A 152 0.93 -18.70 -4.03
CA SER A 152 0.01 -19.70 -4.55
C SER A 152 0.33 -21.06 -3.94
N ARG A 153 -0.72 -21.78 -3.52
CA ARG A 153 -0.61 -23.14 -3.00
C ARG A 153 -1.37 -24.12 -3.87
N ASN A 154 -0.81 -25.32 -4.05
CA ASN A 154 -1.51 -26.41 -4.73
C ASN A 154 -2.60 -27.04 -3.85
N HIS A 155 -3.30 -28.04 -4.39
CA HIS A 155 -4.36 -28.79 -3.71
C HIS A 155 -3.92 -29.55 -2.45
N VAL A 156 -2.62 -29.82 -2.28
CA VAL A 156 -2.03 -30.38 -1.05
C VAL A 156 -1.44 -29.32 -0.11
N ARG A 157 -1.70 -28.03 -0.39
CA ARG A 157 -1.28 -26.84 0.39
C ARG A 157 0.23 -26.55 0.38
N GLU A 158 0.97 -27.13 -0.55
CA GLU A 158 2.38 -26.78 -0.77
C GLU A 158 2.47 -25.47 -1.56
N ILE A 159 3.45 -24.63 -1.21
CA ILE A 159 3.71 -23.37 -1.90
C ILE A 159 4.36 -23.68 -3.25
N VAL A 160 3.72 -23.25 -4.34
CA VAL A 160 4.19 -23.46 -5.72
C VAL A 160 4.84 -22.21 -6.29
N ASP A 161 4.34 -21.03 -5.90
CA ASP A 161 4.90 -19.74 -6.27
C ASP A 161 4.77 -18.78 -5.09
N GLN A 162 5.79 -17.96 -4.88
CA GLN A 162 5.79 -16.92 -3.86
C GLN A 162 6.59 -15.73 -4.36
N THR A 163 6.01 -14.54 -4.23
CA THR A 163 6.72 -13.31 -4.57
C THR A 163 6.65 -12.31 -3.44
N HIS A 164 7.69 -11.50 -3.35
CA HIS A 164 7.83 -10.44 -2.37
C HIS A 164 8.35 -9.18 -3.06
N ARG A 165 7.67 -8.07 -2.84
CA ARG A 165 8.00 -6.80 -3.48
C ARG A 165 7.79 -5.65 -2.53
N VAL A 166 8.70 -4.69 -2.55
CA VAL A 166 8.62 -3.49 -1.72
C VAL A 166 8.60 -2.26 -2.61
N LEU A 167 7.59 -1.43 -2.42
CA LEU A 167 7.39 -0.15 -3.09
C LEU A 167 7.51 0.96 -2.05
N LYS A 168 8.13 2.07 -2.44
CA LYS A 168 8.33 3.23 -1.58
C LYS A 168 7.76 4.45 -2.29
N TYR A 169 6.90 5.18 -1.59
CA TYR A 169 6.26 6.38 -2.07
C TYR A 169 6.60 7.54 -1.16
N HIS A 170 7.00 8.66 -1.77
CA HIS A 170 7.13 9.91 -1.04
C HIS A 170 5.75 10.53 -0.81
N LEU A 171 5.60 11.33 0.26
CA LEU A 171 4.28 11.88 0.62
C LEU A 171 3.75 12.90 -0.39
N ASP A 172 4.64 13.57 -1.13
CA ASP A 172 4.32 14.50 -2.22
C ASP A 172 3.82 13.81 -3.49
N GLN A 173 4.05 12.51 -3.62
CA GLN A 173 3.56 11.68 -4.73
C GLN A 173 2.16 11.11 -4.47
N LEU A 174 1.62 11.28 -3.26
CA LEU A 174 0.38 10.68 -2.83
C LEU A 174 -0.68 11.75 -2.54
N PRO A 175 -1.96 11.46 -2.78
CA PRO A 175 -3.05 12.31 -2.28
C PRO A 175 -2.93 12.52 -0.76
N ASP A 176 -3.27 13.73 -0.34
CA ASP A 176 -3.20 14.13 1.05
C ASP A 176 -3.92 13.15 1.98
N GLY A 177 -3.20 12.62 2.96
CA GLY A 177 -3.74 11.71 3.96
C GLY A 177 -3.88 10.24 3.52
N LEU A 178 -3.72 9.90 2.23
CA LEU A 178 -3.86 8.53 1.74
C LEU A 178 -2.88 7.57 2.42
N ALA A 179 -1.58 7.92 2.45
CA ALA A 179 -0.54 7.11 3.07
C ALA A 179 -0.87 6.72 4.52
N ARG A 180 -1.36 7.70 5.29
CA ARG A 180 -1.75 7.50 6.68
C ARG A 180 -3.03 6.67 6.77
N LEU A 181 -4.02 6.93 5.94
CA LEU A 181 -5.28 6.18 5.91
C LEU A 181 -5.02 4.70 5.66
N LEU A 182 -4.19 4.37 4.67
CA LEU A 182 -3.81 3.00 4.37
C LEU A 182 -3.14 2.35 5.58
N ALA A 183 -2.11 3.00 6.16
CA ALA A 183 -1.32 2.45 7.26
C ALA A 183 -2.00 2.44 8.64
N THR A 184 -3.15 3.10 8.80
CA THR A 184 -3.91 3.14 10.06
C THR A 184 -5.21 2.34 10.00
N LYS A 185 -5.57 1.81 8.84
CA LYS A 185 -6.72 0.93 8.73
C LYS A 185 -6.51 -0.33 9.59
N PRO A 186 -7.56 -0.84 10.26
CA PRO A 186 -7.50 -2.14 10.90
C PRO A 186 -7.02 -3.23 9.92
N ALA A 187 -6.17 -4.12 10.42
CA ALA A 187 -5.74 -5.25 9.62
C ALA A 187 -6.96 -6.06 9.15
N SER A 188 -6.92 -6.52 7.91
CA SER A 188 -8.03 -7.27 7.32
C SER A 188 -7.52 -8.53 6.64
N HIS A 189 -8.17 -9.65 6.93
CA HIS A 189 -7.87 -10.94 6.33
C HIS A 189 -9.19 -11.52 5.85
N THR A 190 -9.26 -11.78 4.55
CA THR A 190 -10.48 -12.24 3.90
C THR A 190 -10.18 -13.42 3.00
N GLU A 191 -11.19 -14.24 2.71
CA GLU A 191 -11.10 -15.32 1.76
C GLU A 191 -12.36 -15.34 0.89
N SER A 192 -12.23 -15.80 -0.35
CA SER A 192 -13.36 -16.00 -1.25
C SER A 192 -13.10 -17.14 -2.22
N ASP A 193 -14.17 -17.76 -2.69
CA ASP A 193 -14.13 -18.67 -3.83
C ASP A 193 -14.31 -17.84 -5.11
N TYR A 194 -13.48 -18.11 -6.12
CA TYR A 194 -13.48 -17.38 -7.39
C TYR A 194 -14.60 -17.79 -8.34
#